data_AF-A0A060BSN1-F1
#
_entry.id   AF-A0A060BSN1-F1
#
_cell.length_a   1.000
_cell.length_b   1.000
_cell.length_c   1.000
_cell.angle_alpha   90.00
_cell.angle_beta   90.00
_cell.angle_gamma   90.00
#
_symmetry.space_group_name_H-M   'P 1'
#
loop_
_entity.id
_entity.type
_entity.pdbx_description
1 polymer ?
#
loop_
_entity_poly.entity_id
_entity_poly.type
_entity_poly.pdbx_seq_one_letter_code
_entity_poly.pdbx_strand_id
1 'polypeptide(L)'
;MRFPILLADMLHRYGHLDHATRADFMPMIHRAAAYILANGPTTGEDRWEEDAGYSPFTLAVEIAALLAAAELIDMDGDAAVAVHLRETADCWNEQIEQWTFAGDETFCAALGTSGHYVRIASPDATDVARPFGDTP
;
A
#
# COMPACT_ATOMS: atom_id res chain seq x y z
N MET A 1 1.58 10.86 1.22
CA MET A 1 1.29 11.20 2.63
C MET A 1 0.93 9.92 3.42
N ARG A 2 1.93 9.07 3.74
CA ARG A 2 1.73 7.70 4.29
C ARG A 2 2.55 7.47 5.58
N PHE A 3 3.81 7.92 5.59
CA PHE A 3 4.71 7.82 6.74
C PHE A 3 4.23 8.49 8.04
N PRO A 4 3.51 9.64 8.03
CA PRO A 4 3.01 10.22 9.27
C PRO A 4 2.04 9.32 10.04
N ILE A 5 1.23 8.51 9.34
CA ILE A 5 0.33 7.54 9.98
C ILE A 5 1.16 6.46 10.67
N LEU A 6 2.16 5.89 9.99
CA LEU A 6 3.04 4.87 10.55
C LEU A 6 3.79 5.38 11.78
N LEU A 7 4.26 6.64 11.74
CA LEU A 7 4.89 7.27 12.89
C LEU A 7 3.92 7.41 14.08
N ALA A 8 2.67 7.84 13.82
CA ALA A 8 1.65 7.95 14.87
C ALA A 8 1.32 6.59 15.51
N ASP A 9 1.15 5.54 14.70
CA ASP A 9 0.93 4.17 15.19
C ASP A 9 2.13 3.65 16.00
N MET A 10 3.37 3.87 15.51
CA MET A 10 4.55 3.51 16.29
C MET A 10 4.61 4.23 17.63
N LEU A 11 4.44 5.56 17.65
CA LEU A 11 4.44 6.34 18.88
C LEU A 11 3.36 5.84 19.85
N HIS A 12 2.18 5.48 19.34
CA HIS A 12 1.12 4.88 20.13
C HIS A 12 1.53 3.53 20.73
N ARG A 13 2.03 2.59 19.92
CA ARG A 13 2.45 1.25 20.37
C ARG A 13 3.57 1.29 21.41
N TYR A 14 4.46 2.27 21.32
CA TYR A 14 5.54 2.47 22.29
C TYR A 14 5.13 3.33 23.50
N GLY A 15 3.86 3.72 23.63
CA GLY A 15 3.35 4.48 24.76
C GLY A 15 3.81 5.94 24.80
N HIS A 16 4.29 6.47 23.67
CA HIS A 16 4.71 7.86 23.51
C HIS A 16 3.59 8.77 22.97
N LEU A 17 2.42 8.20 22.67
CA LEU A 17 1.23 8.93 22.25
C LEU A 17 0.09 8.63 23.24
N ASP A 18 -0.11 9.53 24.21
CA ASP A 18 -1.23 9.42 25.16
C ASP A 18 -2.58 9.70 24.49
N HIS A 19 -3.68 9.43 25.19
CA HIS A 19 -5.01 9.56 24.61
C HIS A 19 -5.32 10.99 24.14
N ALA A 20 -4.97 12.01 24.93
CA ALA A 20 -5.27 13.40 24.60
C ALA A 20 -4.49 13.85 23.35
N THR A 21 -3.19 13.57 23.33
CA THR A 21 -2.32 13.88 22.19
C THR A 21 -2.74 13.10 20.94
N ARG A 22 -3.12 11.83 21.08
CA ARG A 22 -3.63 11.03 19.96
C ARG A 22 -4.88 11.66 19.34
N ALA A 23 -5.83 12.11 20.17
CA ALA A 23 -7.06 12.76 19.70
C ALA A 23 -6.75 14.01 18.85
N ASP A 24 -5.73 14.79 19.21
CA ASP A 24 -5.29 15.97 18.44
C ASP A 24 -4.77 15.60 17.04
N PHE A 25 -4.20 14.39 16.87
CA PHE A 25 -3.69 13.89 15.59
C PHE A 25 -4.74 13.14 14.75
N MET A 26 -5.89 12.78 15.31
CA MET A 26 -6.92 12.04 14.55
C MET A 26 -7.39 12.75 13.28
N PRO A 27 -7.62 14.07 13.26
CA PRO A 27 -7.95 14.78 12.01
C PRO A 27 -6.89 14.61 10.92
N MET A 28 -5.61 14.53 11.30
CA MET A 28 -4.51 14.27 10.36
C MET A 28 -4.53 12.83 9.85
N ILE A 29 -4.74 11.86 10.74
CA ILE A 29 -4.83 10.42 10.40
C ILE A 29 -5.98 10.18 9.42
N HIS A 30 -7.18 10.70 9.70
CA HIS A 30 -8.34 10.58 8.80
C HIS A 30 -8.06 11.19 7.41
N ARG A 31 -7.48 12.39 7.35
CA ARG A 31 -7.18 13.06 6.08
C ARG A 31 -6.10 12.33 5.29
N ALA A 32 -5.09 11.80 5.96
CA ALA A 32 -4.03 11.02 5.32
C ALA A 32 -4.55 9.68 4.80
N ALA A 33 -5.38 8.96 5.57
CA ALA A 33 -6.01 7.71 5.12
C ALA A 33 -6.96 7.95 3.93
N ALA A 34 -7.81 8.97 4.00
CA ALA A 34 -8.67 9.35 2.88
C ALA A 34 -7.87 9.74 1.63
N TYR A 35 -6.73 10.40 1.79
CA TYR A 35 -5.83 10.70 0.67
C TYR A 35 -5.25 9.43 0.05
N ILE A 36 -4.82 8.46 0.85
CA ILE A 36 -4.34 7.16 0.34
C ILE A 36 -5.44 6.46 -0.46
N LEU A 37 -6.65 6.35 0.10
CA LEU A 37 -7.79 5.73 -0.59
C LEU A 37 -8.15 6.42 -1.91
N ALA A 38 -8.05 7.75 -1.97
CA ALA A 38 -8.42 8.52 -3.16
C ALA A 38 -7.34 8.55 -4.26
N ASN A 39 -6.09 8.23 -3.94
CA ASN A 39 -4.96 8.40 -4.87
C ASN A 39 -4.15 7.13 -5.12
N GLY A 40 -4.22 6.11 -4.26
CA GLY A 40 -3.65 4.79 -4.52
C GLY A 40 -4.59 3.90 -5.35
N PRO A 41 -4.19 2.68 -5.71
CA PRO A 41 -2.90 2.01 -5.42
C PRO A 41 -1.74 2.45 -6.33
N THR A 42 -2.01 3.20 -7.40
CA THR A 42 -0.96 3.74 -8.28
C THR A 42 -0.35 5.00 -7.68
N THR A 43 0.95 5.20 -7.84
CA THR A 43 1.62 6.43 -7.41
C THR A 43 1.91 7.31 -8.63
N GLY A 44 1.70 8.62 -8.51
CA GLY A 44 2.08 9.58 -9.56
C GLY A 44 3.60 9.73 -9.69
N GLU A 45 4.31 9.46 -8.61
CA GLU A 45 5.76 9.53 -8.47
C GLU A 45 6.21 8.45 -7.47
N ASP A 46 7.27 7.71 -7.78
CA ASP A 46 7.90 6.75 -6.85
C ASP A 46 8.76 7.47 -5.80
N ARG A 47 9.47 6.73 -4.94
CA ARG A 47 10.32 7.35 -3.90
C ARG A 47 11.38 8.28 -4.48
N TRP A 48 11.81 8.05 -5.71
CA TRP A 48 12.81 8.86 -6.39
C TRP A 48 12.20 10.08 -7.08
N GLU A 49 10.88 10.25 -7.01
CA GLU A 49 10.12 11.35 -7.63
C GLU A 49 10.23 11.36 -9.16
N GLU A 50 10.47 10.19 -9.77
CA GLU A 50 10.81 10.09 -11.20
C GLU A 50 9.74 9.39 -12.03
N ASP A 51 9.11 8.34 -11.51
CA ASP A 51 8.23 7.47 -12.30
C ASP A 51 6.85 7.25 -11.68
N ALA A 52 5.82 7.22 -12.51
CA ALA A 52 4.45 6.87 -12.13
C ALA A 52 4.15 5.38 -12.36
N GLY A 53 3.34 4.77 -11.49
CA GLY A 53 2.92 3.37 -11.64
C GLY A 53 2.76 2.60 -10.34
N TYR A 54 2.78 1.27 -10.41
CA TYR A 54 2.75 0.40 -9.24
C TYR A 54 4.17 0.13 -8.76
N SER A 55 4.56 0.73 -7.65
CA SER A 55 5.83 0.40 -7.01
C SER A 55 5.56 -0.52 -5.81
N PRO A 56 6.22 -1.70 -5.72
CA PRO A 56 6.06 -2.57 -4.55
C PRO A 56 6.41 -1.86 -3.24
N PHE A 57 7.40 -0.97 -3.26
CA PHE A 57 7.75 -0.15 -2.10
C PHE A 57 6.59 0.74 -1.67
N THR A 58 6.00 1.48 -2.62
CA THR A 58 4.89 2.38 -2.35
C THR A 58 3.66 1.62 -1.86
N LEU A 59 3.29 0.53 -2.54
CA LEU A 59 2.17 -0.33 -2.17
C LEU A 59 2.33 -0.87 -0.75
N ALA A 60 3.50 -1.40 -0.41
CA ALA A 60 3.77 -1.92 0.93
C ALA A 60 3.59 -0.85 2.02
N VAL A 61 4.08 0.37 1.75
CA VAL A 61 3.94 1.50 2.69
C VAL A 61 2.48 1.96 2.80
N GLU A 62 1.72 1.93 1.71
CA GLU A 62 0.29 2.25 1.73
C GLU A 62 -0.54 1.25 2.52
N ILE A 63 -0.35 -0.04 2.25
CA ILE A 63 -1.04 -1.13 2.95
C ILE A 63 -0.76 -1.05 4.44
N ALA A 64 0.52 -0.90 4.82
CA ALA A 64 0.90 -0.74 6.23
C ALA A 64 0.26 0.51 6.85
N ALA A 65 0.22 1.63 6.12
CA ALA A 65 -0.40 2.86 6.61
C ALA A 65 -1.93 2.74 6.76
N LEU A 66 -2.62 2.03 5.86
CA LEU A 66 -4.06 1.77 5.96
C LEU A 66 -4.37 0.90 7.19
N LEU A 67 -3.60 -0.16 7.43
CA LEU A 67 -3.76 -1.01 8.62
C LEU A 67 -3.49 -0.26 9.93
N ALA A 68 -2.43 0.57 9.95
CA ALA A 68 -2.11 1.42 11.09
C ALA A 68 -3.19 2.48 11.35
N ALA A 69 -3.72 3.12 10.30
CA ALA A 69 -4.84 4.05 10.42
C ALA A 69 -6.10 3.35 10.93
N ALA A 70 -6.40 2.15 10.42
CA ALA A 70 -7.55 1.37 10.85
C ALA A 70 -7.51 1.11 12.36
N GLU A 71 -6.36 0.69 12.90
CA GLU A 71 -6.20 0.44 14.33
C GLU A 71 -6.45 1.71 15.17
N LEU A 72 -5.84 2.83 14.79
CA LEU A 72 -5.98 4.09 15.52
C LEU A 72 -7.43 4.63 15.47
N ILE A 73 -8.11 4.47 14.33
CA ILE A 73 -9.49 4.92 14.12
C ILE A 73 -10.49 4.02 14.87
N ASP A 74 -10.25 2.70 14.91
CA ASP A 74 -11.06 1.75 15.68
C ASP A 74 -11.00 2.06 17.18
N MET A 75 -9.81 2.39 17.69
CA MET A 75 -9.61 2.85 19.06
C MET A 75 -10.31 4.17 19.40
N ASP A 76 -10.58 5.01 18.39
CA ASP A 76 -11.33 6.28 18.53
C ASP A 76 -12.84 6.09 18.34
N GLY A 77 -13.29 4.86 18.07
CA GLY A 77 -14.69 4.46 18.06
C GLY A 77 -15.35 4.40 16.68
N ASP A 78 -14.61 4.57 15.57
CA ASP A 78 -15.13 4.49 14.21
C ASP A 78 -14.78 3.14 13.54
N ALA A 79 -15.42 2.08 14.04
CA ALA A 79 -15.19 0.71 13.57
C ALA A 79 -15.56 0.52 12.09
N ALA A 80 -16.53 1.28 11.56
CA ALA A 80 -16.94 1.17 10.16
C ALA A 80 -15.83 1.64 9.21
N VAL A 81 -15.21 2.79 9.51
CA VAL A 81 -14.05 3.26 8.74
C VAL A 81 -12.87 2.31 8.91
N ALA A 82 -12.62 1.81 10.12
CA ALA A 82 -11.54 0.87 10.37
C ALA A 82 -11.68 -0.43 9.55
N VAL A 83 -12.89 -0.99 9.44
CA VAL A 83 -13.16 -2.15 8.58
C VAL A 83 -12.88 -1.84 7.12
N HIS A 84 -13.38 -0.73 6.60
CA HIS A 84 -13.16 -0.36 5.20
C HIS A 84 -11.68 -0.20 4.84
N LEU A 85 -10.89 0.37 5.75
CA LEU A 85 -9.43 0.51 5.57
C LEU A 85 -8.72 -0.85 5.55
N ARG A 86 -9.11 -1.79 6.43
CA ARG A 86 -8.57 -3.15 6.46
C ARG A 86 -8.91 -3.92 5.18
N GLU A 87 -10.17 -3.88 4.75
CA GLU A 87 -10.61 -4.53 3.50
C GLU A 87 -9.86 -3.99 2.28
N THR A 88 -9.64 -2.67 2.22
CA THR A 88 -8.87 -2.07 1.12
C THR A 88 -7.40 -2.50 1.16
N ALA A 89 -6.79 -2.52 2.35
CA ALA A 89 -5.43 -2.98 2.54
C ALA A 89 -5.25 -4.46 2.12
N ASP A 90 -6.20 -5.32 2.48
CA ASP A 90 -6.22 -6.73 2.10
C ASP A 90 -6.33 -6.89 0.57
N CYS A 91 -7.27 -6.19 -0.05
CA CYS A 91 -7.47 -6.19 -1.51
C CYS A 91 -6.21 -5.75 -2.27
N TRP A 92 -5.49 -4.74 -1.77
CA TRP A 92 -4.24 -4.30 -2.39
C TRP A 92 -3.11 -5.30 -2.15
N ASN A 93 -3.04 -5.90 -0.95
CA ASN A 93 -2.03 -6.89 -0.62
C ASN A 93 -2.15 -8.16 -1.48
N GLU A 94 -3.37 -8.61 -1.77
CA GLU A 94 -3.64 -9.76 -2.65
C GLU A 94 -3.21 -9.54 -4.10
N GLN A 95 -3.10 -8.28 -4.54
CA GLN A 95 -2.75 -7.92 -5.92
C GLN A 95 -1.29 -7.50 -6.10
N ILE A 96 -0.47 -7.47 -5.04
CA ILE A 96 0.94 -7.02 -5.12
C ILE A 96 1.70 -7.81 -6.17
N GLU A 97 1.60 -9.14 -6.16
CA GLU A 97 2.28 -10.00 -7.13
C GLU A 97 1.77 -9.75 -8.54
N GLN A 98 0.46 -9.66 -8.73
CA GLN A 98 -0.15 -9.43 -10.04
C GLN A 98 0.31 -8.11 -10.66
N TRP A 99 0.44 -7.05 -9.85
CA TRP A 99 0.83 -5.73 -10.33
C TRP A 99 2.34 -5.56 -10.46
N THR A 100 3.15 -6.23 -9.64
CA THR A 100 4.57 -5.88 -9.48
C THR A 100 5.56 -7.03 -9.65
N PHE A 101 5.13 -8.26 -9.83
CA PHE A 101 6.01 -9.39 -10.12
C PHE A 101 6.07 -9.67 -11.62
N ALA A 102 7.28 -9.66 -12.18
CA ALA A 102 7.51 -9.94 -13.60
C ALA A 102 8.78 -10.79 -13.80
N GLY A 103 8.90 -11.43 -14.96
CA GLY A 103 10.08 -12.20 -15.28
C GLY A 103 10.18 -12.46 -16.77
N ASP A 104 11.34 -12.17 -17.35
CA ASP A 104 11.70 -12.69 -18.68
C ASP A 104 12.09 -14.15 -18.54
N GLU A 105 11.53 -15.03 -19.38
CA GLU A 105 11.74 -16.48 -19.27
C GLU A 105 13.23 -16.86 -19.39
N THR A 106 13.98 -16.20 -20.27
CA THR A 106 15.39 -16.52 -20.51
C THR A 106 16.25 -16.08 -19.32
N PHE A 107 16.03 -14.86 -18.83
CA PHE A 107 16.73 -14.32 -17.67
C PHE A 107 16.42 -15.10 -16.38
N CYS A 108 15.14 -15.39 -16.13
CA CYS A 108 14.70 -16.05 -14.91
C CYS A 108 15.10 -17.52 -14.90
N ALA A 109 15.04 -18.22 -16.04
CA ALA A 109 15.54 -19.59 -16.16
C ALA A 109 17.05 -19.67 -15.89
N ALA A 110 17.84 -18.70 -16.36
CA ALA A 110 19.28 -18.66 -16.11
C ALA A 110 19.63 -18.47 -14.61
N LEU A 111 18.74 -17.82 -13.85
CA LEU A 111 18.90 -17.59 -12.41
C LEU A 111 18.18 -18.64 -11.54
N GLY A 112 17.41 -19.55 -12.14
CA GLY A 112 16.61 -20.53 -11.41
C GLY A 112 15.48 -19.91 -10.58
N THR A 113 14.95 -18.76 -11.00
CA THR A 113 13.83 -18.08 -10.33
C THR A 113 12.61 -18.04 -11.24
N SER A 114 11.41 -17.87 -10.67
CA SER A 114 10.16 -17.71 -11.45
C SER A 114 9.92 -16.26 -11.92
N GLY A 115 10.72 -15.32 -11.45
CA GLY A 115 10.55 -13.88 -11.69
C GLY A 115 11.18 -13.05 -10.57
N HIS A 116 10.88 -11.76 -10.56
CA HIS A 116 11.31 -10.80 -9.55
C HIS A 116 10.31 -9.66 -9.44
N TYR A 117 10.29 -8.98 -8.29
CA TYR A 117 9.54 -7.73 -8.17
C TYR A 117 10.25 -6.61 -8.94
N VAL A 118 9.49 -5.90 -9.78
CA VAL A 118 10.01 -4.75 -10.53
C VAL A 118 10.09 -3.52 -9.64
N ARG A 119 10.93 -2.55 -9.99
CA ARG A 119 11.01 -1.27 -9.26
C ARG A 119 9.69 -0.50 -9.34
N ILE A 120 9.14 -0.41 -10.54
CA ILE A 120 7.86 0.21 -10.85
C ILE A 120 7.27 -0.47 -12.08
N ALA A 121 6.01 -0.89 -11.98
CA ALA A 121 5.25 -1.41 -13.11
C ALA A 121 4.41 -0.30 -13.74
N SER A 122 4.12 -0.44 -15.04
CA SER A 122 3.29 0.52 -15.78
C SER A 122 1.94 0.75 -15.07
N PRO A 123 1.37 1.97 -15.11
CA PRO A 123 0.00 2.22 -14.65
C PRO A 123 -1.05 1.31 -15.33
N ASP A 124 -0.74 0.82 -16.54
CA ASP A 124 -1.59 -0.11 -17.30
C ASP A 124 -1.50 -1.56 -16.83
N ALA A 125 -0.69 -1.86 -15.81
CA ALA A 125 -0.68 -3.15 -15.11
C ALA A 125 -1.98 -3.32 -14.30
N THR A 126 -3.11 -3.34 -15.01
CA THR A 126 -4.44 -3.56 -14.47
C THR A 126 -4.85 -5.00 -14.66
N ASP A 127 -5.95 -5.38 -14.00
CA ASP A 127 -6.65 -6.67 -14.09
C ASP A 127 -7.25 -6.90 -15.50
N VAL A 128 -6.41 -6.83 -16.54
CA VAL A 128 -6.73 -7.51 -17.78
C VAL A 128 -6.72 -8.99 -17.43
N ALA A 129 -7.92 -9.55 -17.24
CA ALA A 129 -8.15 -10.97 -17.46
C ALA A 129 -7.61 -11.25 -18.86
N ARG A 130 -6.35 -11.67 -18.96
CA ARG A 130 -5.76 -12.09 -20.23
C ARG A 130 -6.51 -13.37 -20.58
N PRO A 131 -7.41 -13.34 -21.58
CA PRO A 131 -7.97 -14.58 -22.06
C PRO A 131 -6.79 -15.28 -22.74
N PHE A 132 -6.38 -16.39 -22.15
CA PHE A 132 -5.31 -17.26 -22.63
C PHE A 132 -3.89 -16.78 -22.30
N GLY A 133 -3.19 -17.67 -21.58
CA GLY A 133 -1.74 -17.70 -21.64
C GLY A 133 -1.35 -18.07 -23.05
N ASP A 134 -0.61 -17.18 -23.68
CA ASP A 134 0.30 -17.52 -24.76
C ASP A 134 1.60 -16.79 -24.44
N THR A 135 2.61 -17.57 -24.10
CA THR A 135 4.01 -17.17 -24.09
C THR A 135 4.58 -17.32 -25.51
N PRO A 136 5.43 -16.39 -25.99
CA PRO A 136 6.22 -16.63 -27.20
C PRO A 136 7.24 -17.76 -27.00
#